data_AF-A0A1G7XYW8-F1
#
_entry.id   AF-A0A1G7XYW8-F1
#
_cell.length_a   1.000
_cell.length_b   1.000
_cell.length_c   1.000
_cell.angle_alpha   90.00
_cell.angle_beta   90.00
_cell.angle_gamma   90.00
#
_symmetry.space_group_name_H-M   'P 1'
#
loop_
_entity.id
_entity.type
_entity.pdbx_description
1 polymer ?
#
loop_
_entity_poly.entity_id
_entity_poly.type
_entity_poly.pdbx_seq_one_letter_code
_entity_poly.pdbx_strand_id
1 'polypeptide(L)'
;MVNYVLAAAARAQATAMMAELDAHRPGATQRLAQDALAEMQTWPELTVRRVAEAQTGPRCSVAGAYAPGPPPQIVVADSTSPARQDFTALHELGHHLQQNSFALMDAFARQPDRGVLLEDAACDAFAAEILLPAPLVEHHLASDGPTAPDIVELWRASGASRMAVCVRAIQHLPAPGHILILDTGGQVVFAASHGLRPLQRGSFQGDIPTIAQARAGQGRAQGRTQIRYRDGILGRELHAQTAPMDGYLVAVLVTDSAPWRAFTPPTKDTGPQAREYICEHCDEEFRSFEPACSVCGVPRCPECDRCACPARVTERLCQGCFIRHPPAMFTDGADRCLDCS
;
A
#
# COMPACT_ATOMS: atom_id res chain seq x y z
N MET A 1 8.75 2.41 9.11
CA MET A 1 8.90 1.40 10.17
C MET A 1 7.84 1.74 11.20
N VAL A 2 6.72 1.02 11.23
CA VAL A 2 5.65 1.29 12.22
C VAL A 2 6.26 1.01 13.59
N ASN A 3 6.26 2.01 14.46
CA ASN A 3 6.77 1.86 15.82
C ASN A 3 5.96 0.75 16.51
N TYR A 4 6.56 -0.40 16.78
CA TYR A 4 5.86 -1.58 17.29
C TYR A 4 5.17 -1.28 18.63
N VAL A 5 5.74 -0.37 19.42
CA VAL A 5 5.17 0.15 20.66
C VAL A 5 3.88 0.93 20.39
N LEU A 6 3.86 1.78 19.37
CA LEU A 6 2.67 2.52 18.97
C LEU A 6 1.58 1.57 18.46
N ALA A 7 1.95 0.53 17.69
CA ALA A 7 0.99 -0.45 17.19
C ALA A 7 0.33 -1.27 18.33
N ALA A 8 1.09 -1.64 19.36
CA ALA A 8 0.54 -2.34 20.52
C ALA A 8 -0.38 -1.43 21.35
N ALA A 9 0.04 -0.18 21.60
CA ALA A 9 -0.78 0.81 22.31
C ALA A 9 -2.08 1.13 21.56
N ALA A 10 -2.02 1.30 20.24
CA ALA A 10 -3.19 1.54 19.40
C ALA A 10 -4.20 0.38 19.45
N ARG A 11 -3.73 -0.87 19.41
CA ARG A 11 -4.62 -2.04 19.57
C ARG A 11 -5.28 -2.09 20.95
N ALA A 12 -4.52 -1.81 22.02
CA ALA A 12 -5.07 -1.79 23.37
C ALA A 12 -6.15 -0.69 23.52
N GLN A 13 -5.90 0.49 22.96
CA GLN A 13 -6.86 1.60 22.93
C GLN A 13 -8.10 1.23 22.10
N ALA A 14 -7.93 0.61 20.93
CA ALA A 14 -9.04 0.12 20.12
C ALA A 14 -9.90 -0.92 20.87
N THR A 15 -9.29 -1.83 21.64
CA THR A 15 -10.04 -2.75 22.51
C THR A 15 -10.87 -2.01 23.55
N ALA A 16 -10.32 -0.95 24.16
CA ALA A 16 -11.07 -0.12 25.10
C ALA A 16 -12.22 0.62 24.41
N MET A 17 -12.01 1.13 23.19
CA MET A 17 -13.06 1.76 22.38
C MET A 17 -14.19 0.79 22.04
N MET A 18 -13.87 -0.46 21.72
CA MET A 18 -14.86 -1.52 21.48
C MET A 18 -15.70 -1.81 22.72
N ALA A 19 -15.06 -1.87 23.90
CA ALA A 19 -15.76 -2.06 25.16
C ALA A 19 -16.67 -0.87 25.51
N GLU A 20 -16.21 0.36 25.26
CA GLU A 20 -17.00 1.58 25.46
C GLU A 20 -18.23 1.61 24.54
N LEU A 21 -18.04 1.23 23.26
CA LEU A 21 -19.12 1.13 22.30
C LEU A 21 -20.16 0.08 22.72
N ASP A 22 -19.72 -1.11 23.14
CA ASP A 22 -20.63 -2.19 23.55
C ASP A 22 -21.39 -1.84 24.85
N ALA A 23 -20.75 -1.14 25.80
CA ALA A 23 -21.40 -0.68 27.01
C ALA A 23 -22.57 0.28 26.75
N HIS A 24 -22.45 1.14 25.73
CA HIS A 24 -23.49 2.11 25.37
C HIS A 24 -24.48 1.58 24.33
N ARG A 25 -24.02 0.71 23.41
CA ARG A 25 -24.82 0.13 22.34
C ARG A 25 -24.49 -1.36 22.16
N PRO A 26 -25.06 -2.24 23.01
CA PRO A 26 -24.82 -3.68 22.93
C PRO A 26 -25.10 -4.25 21.52
N GLY A 27 -24.13 -5.01 21.01
CA GLY A 27 -24.23 -5.65 19.69
C GLY A 27 -24.13 -4.70 18.48
N ALA A 28 -23.82 -3.42 18.68
CA ALA A 28 -23.61 -2.47 17.58
C ALA A 28 -22.43 -2.87 16.69
N THR A 29 -21.39 -3.49 17.25
CA THR A 29 -20.20 -3.95 16.52
C THR A 29 -20.55 -4.87 15.35
N GLN A 30 -21.48 -5.81 15.54
CA GLN A 30 -21.92 -6.73 14.48
C GLN A 30 -22.69 -6.02 13.37
N ARG A 31 -23.51 -5.02 13.70
CA ARG A 31 -24.27 -4.24 12.71
C ARG A 31 -23.35 -3.29 11.94
N LEU A 32 -22.43 -2.63 12.64
CA LEU A 32 -21.40 -1.77 12.06
C LEU A 32 -20.48 -2.53 11.10
N ALA A 33 -20.19 -3.80 11.38
CA ALA A 33 -19.38 -4.64 10.49
C ALA A 33 -20.06 -4.94 9.13
N GLN A 34 -21.39 -4.84 9.06
CA GLN A 34 -22.17 -5.12 7.85
C GLN A 34 -22.32 -3.87 6.97
N ASP A 35 -22.72 -2.75 7.57
CA ASP A 35 -22.85 -1.44 6.91
C ASP A 35 -22.72 -0.36 7.99
N ALA A 36 -21.49 0.10 8.18
CA ALA A 36 -21.17 1.03 9.27
C ALA A 36 -21.89 2.35 9.08
N LEU A 37 -21.88 2.85 7.85
CA LEU A 37 -22.45 4.15 7.54
C LEU A 37 -23.98 4.14 7.69
N ALA A 38 -24.67 3.09 7.24
CA ALA A 38 -26.11 2.96 7.43
C ALA A 38 -26.50 2.77 8.90
N GLU A 39 -25.78 1.93 9.65
CA GLU A 39 -26.04 1.75 11.09
C GLU A 39 -25.89 3.06 11.85
N MET A 40 -24.81 3.82 11.62
CA MET A 40 -24.60 5.10 12.32
C MET A 40 -25.64 6.16 11.97
N GLN A 41 -26.22 6.13 10.76
CA GLN A 41 -27.32 7.03 10.38
C GLN A 41 -28.60 6.79 11.20
N THR A 42 -28.73 5.63 11.85
CA THR A 42 -29.88 5.32 12.72
C THR A 42 -29.75 5.90 14.13
N TRP A 43 -28.57 6.42 14.50
CA TRP A 43 -28.30 6.90 15.86
C TRP A 43 -28.69 8.37 16.01
N PRO A 44 -29.77 8.71 16.76
CA PRO A 44 -30.28 10.08 16.86
C PRO A 44 -29.30 11.09 17.49
N GLU A 45 -28.32 10.61 18.24
CA GLU A 45 -27.25 11.37 18.88
C GLU A 45 -26.13 11.77 17.92
N LEU A 46 -26.11 11.27 16.68
CA LEU A 46 -25.14 11.64 15.65
C LEU A 46 -25.84 12.23 14.43
N THR A 47 -25.16 13.18 13.77
CA THR A 47 -25.51 13.59 12.42
C THR A 47 -24.45 13.08 11.46
N VAL A 48 -24.82 12.11 10.62
CA VAL A 48 -23.90 11.48 9.66
C VAL A 48 -24.22 11.98 8.25
N ARG A 49 -23.22 12.56 7.56
CA ARG A 49 -23.42 13.16 6.23
C ARG A 49 -22.33 12.74 5.26
N ARG A 50 -22.73 12.53 4.00
CA ARG A 50 -21.81 12.36 2.88
C ARG A 50 -21.57 13.70 2.20
N VAL A 51 -20.32 14.00 1.86
CA VAL A 51 -19.92 15.23 1.16
C VAL A 51 -19.02 14.90 -0.02
N ALA A 52 -18.94 15.78 -1.02
CA ALA A 52 -17.97 15.58 -2.10
C ALA A 52 -16.53 15.55 -1.55
N GLU A 53 -15.68 14.69 -2.11
CA GLU A 53 -14.29 14.47 -1.64
C GLU A 53 -13.48 15.77 -1.48
N ALA A 54 -13.69 16.74 -2.37
CA ALA A 54 -13.07 18.07 -2.35
C ALA A 54 -13.42 18.95 -1.13
N GLN A 55 -14.40 18.56 -0.31
CA GLN A 55 -14.87 19.31 0.87
C GLN A 55 -14.31 18.74 2.19
N THR A 56 -13.53 17.67 2.15
CA THR A 56 -12.87 17.11 3.34
C THR A 56 -11.54 17.81 3.61
N GLY A 57 -11.32 18.25 4.86
CA GLY A 57 -10.11 18.96 5.27
C GLY A 57 -8.91 18.03 5.50
N PRO A 58 -7.66 18.53 5.48
CA PRO A 58 -6.45 17.70 5.51
C PRO A 58 -6.05 17.17 6.89
N ARG A 59 -6.96 17.11 7.88
CA ARG A 59 -6.57 16.86 9.28
C ARG A 59 -6.38 15.39 9.66
N CYS A 60 -6.99 14.44 8.94
CA CYS A 60 -6.93 13.02 9.26
C CYS A 60 -6.33 12.20 8.11
N SER A 61 -5.89 10.98 8.43
CA SER A 61 -5.36 9.99 7.49
C SER A 61 -6.42 9.45 6.50
N VAL A 62 -7.71 9.66 6.81
CA VAL A 62 -8.87 9.29 6.01
C VAL A 62 -9.57 10.51 5.42
N ALA A 63 -10.36 10.31 4.35
CA ALA A 63 -11.17 11.35 3.72
C ALA A 63 -12.49 11.56 4.50
N GLY A 64 -12.36 11.92 5.78
CA GLY A 64 -13.45 12.11 6.73
C GLY A 64 -13.19 13.28 7.66
N ALA A 65 -14.22 13.64 8.43
CA ALA A 65 -14.07 14.57 9.54
C ALA A 65 -15.12 14.34 10.62
N TYR A 66 -14.66 14.21 11.86
CA TYR A 66 -15.47 14.37 13.05
C TYR A 66 -15.51 15.84 13.49
N ALA A 67 -16.71 16.38 13.67
CA ALA A 67 -16.93 17.71 14.22
C ALA A 67 -17.74 17.63 15.52
N PRO A 68 -17.17 18.06 16.67
CA PRO A 68 -17.90 18.10 17.93
C PRO A 68 -18.97 19.20 17.89
N GLY A 69 -20.08 19.00 18.60
CA GLY A 69 -21.20 19.94 18.68
C GLY A 69 -22.50 19.25 19.09
N PRO A 70 -23.62 19.97 19.27
CA PRO A 70 -24.93 19.36 19.49
C PRO A 70 -25.81 19.41 18.21
N PRO A 71 -26.12 18.27 17.55
CA PRO A 71 -25.49 16.96 17.72
C PRO A 71 -24.09 16.89 17.06
N PRO A 72 -23.22 15.97 17.52
CA PRO A 72 -21.91 15.73 16.89
C PRO A 72 -22.10 15.28 15.45
N GLN A 73 -21.16 15.66 14.57
CA GLN A 73 -21.23 15.37 13.15
C GLN A 73 -20.10 14.45 12.70
N ILE A 74 -20.45 13.42 11.94
CA ILE A 74 -19.52 12.57 11.21
C ILE A 74 -19.71 12.86 9.72
N VAL A 75 -18.65 13.36 9.10
CA VAL A 75 -18.61 13.70 7.67
C VAL A 75 -17.74 12.68 6.96
N VAL A 76 -18.28 12.07 5.92
CA VAL A 76 -17.58 11.06 5.11
C VAL A 76 -17.53 11.53 3.67
N ALA A 77 -16.34 11.53 3.06
CA ALA A 77 -16.23 11.81 1.62
C ALA A 77 -17.01 10.78 0.81
N ASP A 78 -17.71 11.26 -0.21
CA ASP A 78 -18.34 10.41 -1.19
C ASP A 78 -17.23 9.72 -1.99
N SER A 79 -17.19 8.39 -1.90
CA SER A 79 -16.13 7.55 -2.44
C SER A 79 -16.80 6.46 -3.25
N THR A 80 -16.18 6.07 -4.36
CA THR A 80 -16.69 4.97 -5.20
C THR A 80 -16.62 3.60 -4.52
N SER A 81 -15.97 3.50 -3.35
CA SER A 81 -15.83 2.25 -2.60
C SER A 81 -16.61 2.32 -1.28
N PRO A 82 -17.73 1.60 -1.13
CA PRO A 82 -18.48 1.52 0.12
C PRO A 82 -17.60 1.11 1.31
N ALA A 83 -16.73 0.11 1.13
CA ALA A 83 -15.78 -0.31 2.15
C ALA A 83 -14.83 0.79 2.64
N ARG A 84 -14.46 1.76 1.78
CA ARG A 84 -13.68 2.94 2.22
C ARG A 84 -14.54 3.93 2.98
N GLN A 85 -15.82 4.08 2.59
CA GLN A 85 -16.77 4.91 3.32
C GLN A 85 -17.00 4.36 4.72
N ASP A 86 -17.22 3.05 4.86
CA ASP A 86 -17.40 2.39 6.15
C ASP A 86 -16.16 2.51 7.03
N PHE A 87 -14.97 2.24 6.48
CA PHE A 87 -13.73 2.43 7.24
C PHE A 87 -13.58 3.87 7.73
N THR A 88 -13.82 4.86 6.85
CA THR A 88 -13.74 6.28 7.21
C THR A 88 -14.77 6.64 8.28
N ALA A 89 -16.00 6.16 8.14
CA ALA A 89 -17.06 6.43 9.10
C ALA A 89 -16.74 5.83 10.48
N LEU A 90 -16.19 4.60 10.52
CA LEU A 90 -15.74 3.96 11.75
C LEU A 90 -14.54 4.66 12.37
N HIS A 91 -13.61 5.16 11.56
CA HIS A 91 -12.48 5.96 12.01
C HIS A 91 -12.98 7.23 12.72
N GLU A 92 -13.92 7.97 12.12
CA GLU A 92 -14.50 9.15 12.74
C GLU A 92 -15.37 8.83 13.97
N LEU A 93 -16.05 7.68 13.99
CA LEU A 93 -16.70 7.18 15.19
C LEU A 93 -15.67 6.92 16.31
N GLY A 94 -14.49 6.45 15.96
CA GLY A 94 -13.38 6.30 16.89
C GLY A 94 -13.01 7.63 17.56
N HIS A 95 -12.90 8.72 16.78
CA HIS A 95 -12.70 10.06 17.34
C HIS A 95 -13.85 10.48 18.24
N HIS A 96 -15.10 10.22 17.84
CA HIS A 96 -16.26 10.51 18.66
C HIS A 96 -16.18 9.82 20.03
N LEU A 97 -15.89 8.51 20.07
CA LEU A 97 -15.77 7.76 21.33
C LEU A 97 -14.64 8.32 22.21
N GLN A 98 -13.47 8.54 21.63
CA GLN A 98 -12.30 9.03 22.35
C GLN A 98 -12.50 10.45 22.90
N GLN A 99 -13.28 11.30 22.22
CA GLN A 99 -13.60 12.66 22.67
C GLN A 99 -14.80 12.74 23.63
N ASN A 100 -15.55 11.66 23.85
CA ASN A 100 -16.72 11.67 24.72
C ASN A 100 -16.63 10.70 25.90
N SER A 101 -15.55 9.92 26.01
CA SER A 101 -15.29 9.02 27.14
C SER A 101 -14.06 9.45 27.93
N PHE A 102 -14.26 9.86 29.19
CA PHE A 102 -13.16 10.19 30.09
C PHE A 102 -12.19 9.02 30.29
N ALA A 103 -12.69 7.78 30.28
CA ALA A 103 -11.86 6.58 30.43
C ALA A 103 -10.90 6.42 29.24
N LEU A 104 -11.37 6.70 28.02
CA LEU A 104 -10.54 6.63 26.81
C LEU A 104 -9.52 7.77 26.74
N MET A 105 -9.86 8.96 27.23
CA MET A 105 -8.96 10.13 27.23
C MET A 105 -7.73 9.94 28.14
N ASP A 106 -7.83 9.20 29.25
CA ASP A 106 -6.71 9.02 30.19
C ASP A 106 -5.47 8.40 29.53
N ALA A 107 -5.68 7.55 28.51
CA ALA A 107 -4.60 6.91 27.77
C ALA A 107 -3.68 7.92 27.04
N PHE A 108 -4.21 9.06 26.63
CA PHE A 108 -3.47 10.10 25.90
C PHE A 108 -2.63 10.98 26.80
N ALA A 109 -3.05 11.21 28.04
CA ALA A 109 -2.35 12.06 28.99
C ALA A 109 -0.92 11.58 29.28
N ARG A 110 -0.65 10.29 29.05
CA ARG A 110 0.64 9.63 29.29
C ARG A 110 1.57 9.64 28.06
N GLN A 111 1.11 10.17 26.92
CA GLN A 111 1.89 10.17 25.67
C GLN A 111 2.69 11.47 25.49
N PRO A 112 3.92 11.41 24.94
CA PRO A 112 4.79 12.58 24.77
C PRO A 112 4.22 13.66 23.84
N ASP A 113 3.44 13.26 22.84
CA ASP A 113 2.78 14.13 21.86
C ASP A 113 1.35 14.49 22.26
N ARG A 114 0.98 14.25 23.52
CA ARG A 114 -0.39 14.36 24.03
C ARG A 114 -1.38 13.42 23.34
N GLY A 115 -0.87 12.34 22.72
CA GLY A 115 -1.68 11.27 22.17
C GLY A 115 -2.09 11.43 20.72
N VAL A 116 -1.63 12.46 20.00
CA VAL A 116 -2.04 12.72 18.60
C VAL A 116 -1.80 11.51 17.69
N LEU A 117 -0.60 10.92 17.73
CA LEU A 117 -0.28 9.74 16.92
C LEU A 117 -1.00 8.47 17.41
N LEU A 118 -1.27 8.39 18.71
CA LEU A 118 -2.00 7.26 19.29
C LEU A 118 -3.49 7.32 18.94
N GLU A 119 -4.09 8.51 18.94
CA GLU A 119 -5.50 8.73 18.64
C GLU A 119 -5.83 8.27 17.22
N ASP A 120 -5.10 8.77 16.22
CA ASP A 120 -5.28 8.41 14.80
C ASP A 120 -5.02 6.91 14.57
N ALA A 121 -3.94 6.36 15.14
CA ALA A 121 -3.63 4.94 15.03
C ALA A 121 -4.66 4.03 15.74
N ALA A 122 -5.25 4.49 16.85
CA ALA A 122 -6.30 3.77 17.57
C ALA A 122 -7.63 3.80 16.80
N CYS A 123 -7.98 4.93 16.16
CA CYS A 123 -9.12 5.02 15.24
C CYS A 123 -9.00 4.03 14.08
N ASP A 124 -7.83 3.96 13.44
CA ASP A 124 -7.55 2.98 12.39
C ASP A 124 -7.66 1.54 12.88
N ALA A 125 -7.09 1.25 14.06
CA ALA A 125 -7.15 -0.09 14.65
C ALA A 125 -8.58 -0.48 15.04
N PHE A 126 -9.37 0.47 15.57
CA PHE A 126 -10.78 0.28 15.91
C PHE A 126 -11.62 -0.03 14.66
N ALA A 127 -11.49 0.78 13.61
CA ALA A 127 -12.19 0.55 12.34
C ALA A 127 -11.80 -0.81 11.73
N ALA A 128 -10.51 -1.16 11.76
CA ALA A 128 -10.03 -2.44 11.27
C ALA A 128 -10.55 -3.64 12.09
N GLU A 129 -10.71 -3.51 13.40
CA GLU A 129 -11.21 -4.59 14.26
C GLU A 129 -12.72 -4.81 14.09
N ILE A 130 -13.50 -3.75 13.83
CA ILE A 130 -14.92 -3.91 13.51
C ILE A 130 -15.11 -4.61 12.17
N LEU A 131 -14.37 -4.21 11.14
CA LEU A 131 -14.53 -4.76 9.78
C LEU A 131 -13.88 -6.15 9.61
N LEU A 132 -12.83 -6.45 10.36
CA LEU A 132 -12.07 -7.70 10.33
C LEU A 132 -11.84 -8.20 11.77
N PRO A 133 -12.91 -8.66 12.46
CA PRO A 133 -12.82 -9.10 13.83
C PRO A 133 -12.05 -10.43 13.94
N ALA A 134 -11.33 -10.62 15.04
CA ALA A 134 -10.50 -11.82 15.25
C ALA A 134 -11.19 -13.17 14.92
N PRO A 135 -12.44 -13.44 15.34
CA PRO A 135 -13.10 -14.71 15.01
C PRO A 135 -13.31 -14.92 13.50
N LEU A 136 -13.57 -13.87 12.74
CA LEU A 136 -13.70 -13.95 11.28
C LEU A 136 -12.35 -14.23 10.64
N VAL A 137 -11.30 -13.55 11.11
CA VAL A 137 -9.93 -13.73 10.63
C VAL A 137 -9.45 -15.15 10.93
N GLU A 138 -9.63 -15.65 12.15
CA GLU A 138 -9.23 -17.00 12.58
C GLU A 138 -10.03 -18.10 11.89
N HIS A 139 -11.27 -17.83 11.48
CA HIS A 139 -12.06 -18.77 10.71
C HIS A 139 -11.51 -19.00 9.30
N HIS A 140 -10.96 -17.94 8.67
CA HIS A 140 -10.49 -18.00 7.29
C HIS A 140 -8.98 -18.18 7.15
N LEU A 141 -8.18 -17.62 8.06
CA LEU A 141 -6.72 -17.70 8.01
C LEU A 141 -6.25 -18.82 8.94
N ALA A 142 -5.68 -19.88 8.36
CA ALA A 142 -5.12 -20.98 9.12
C ALA A 142 -3.99 -20.52 10.05
N SER A 143 -3.78 -21.27 11.15
CA SER A 143 -2.67 -21.04 12.09
C SER A 143 -1.29 -21.11 11.45
N ASP A 144 -1.16 -21.91 10.39
CA ASP A 144 0.09 -22.12 9.67
C ASP A 144 0.39 -20.99 8.66
N GLY A 145 -0.54 -20.02 8.54
CA GLY A 145 -0.42 -18.84 7.71
C GLY A 145 -1.47 -18.75 6.61
N PRO A 146 -1.69 -17.55 6.06
CA PRO A 146 -2.70 -17.31 5.03
C PRO A 146 -2.26 -17.86 3.66
N THR A 147 -3.17 -18.55 2.97
CA THR A 147 -3.04 -18.83 1.54
C THR A 147 -3.68 -17.70 0.71
N ALA A 148 -3.34 -17.60 -0.58
CA ALA A 148 -3.98 -16.63 -1.46
C ALA A 148 -5.51 -16.85 -1.58
N PRO A 149 -6.01 -18.09 -1.69
CA PRO A 149 -7.45 -18.38 -1.57
C PRO A 149 -8.07 -17.93 -0.25
N ASP A 150 -7.42 -18.17 0.89
CA ASP A 150 -7.95 -17.77 2.22
C ASP A 150 -8.18 -16.27 2.31
N ILE A 151 -7.24 -15.48 1.75
CA ILE A 151 -7.37 -14.02 1.68
C ILE A 151 -8.57 -13.60 0.83
N VAL A 152 -8.85 -14.31 -0.27
CA VAL A 152 -10.02 -14.04 -1.12
C VAL A 152 -11.32 -14.37 -0.38
N GLU A 153 -11.36 -15.49 0.34
CA GLU A 153 -12.56 -15.88 1.11
C GLU A 153 -12.79 -14.95 2.30
N LEU A 154 -11.74 -14.57 3.04
CA LEU A 154 -11.84 -13.56 4.10
C LEU A 154 -12.37 -12.23 3.56
N TRP A 155 -11.86 -11.79 2.40
CA TRP A 155 -12.36 -10.57 1.78
C TRP A 155 -13.85 -10.66 1.44
N ARG A 156 -14.29 -11.76 0.83
CA ARG A 156 -15.70 -11.98 0.47
C ARG A 156 -16.63 -12.05 1.68
N ALA A 157 -16.13 -12.58 2.78
CA ALA A 157 -16.89 -12.71 4.03
C ALA A 157 -16.89 -11.42 4.87
N SER A 158 -16.13 -10.39 4.48
CA SER A 158 -15.97 -9.14 5.22
C SER A 158 -16.57 -7.93 4.49
N GLY A 159 -16.93 -6.88 5.22
CA GLY A 159 -17.20 -5.54 4.66
C GLY A 159 -15.92 -4.76 4.30
N ALA A 160 -14.74 -5.36 4.46
CA ALA A 160 -13.46 -4.67 4.35
C ALA A 160 -12.96 -4.54 2.90
N SER A 161 -12.11 -3.54 2.66
CA SER A 161 -11.43 -3.40 1.36
C SER A 161 -10.36 -4.48 1.17
N ARG A 162 -10.04 -4.82 -0.10
CA ARG A 162 -8.96 -5.77 -0.43
C ARG A 162 -7.63 -5.42 0.26
N MET A 163 -7.31 -4.13 0.34
CA MET A 163 -6.09 -3.64 0.99
C MET A 163 -6.11 -3.87 2.50
N ALA A 164 -7.25 -3.60 3.16
CA ALA A 164 -7.41 -3.84 4.58
C ALA A 164 -7.25 -5.33 4.92
N VAL A 165 -7.83 -6.22 4.11
CA VAL A 165 -7.67 -7.67 4.25
C VAL A 165 -6.19 -8.07 4.09
N CYS A 166 -5.47 -7.52 3.12
CA CYS A 166 -4.03 -7.78 2.94
C CYS A 166 -3.19 -7.28 4.12
N VAL A 167 -3.51 -6.11 4.69
CA VAL A 167 -2.86 -5.55 5.89
C VAL A 167 -3.14 -6.39 7.14
N ARG A 168 -4.31 -7.03 7.23
CA ARG A 168 -4.59 -8.01 8.29
C ARG A 168 -3.81 -9.29 8.05
N ALA A 169 -3.92 -9.87 6.86
CA ALA A 169 -3.30 -11.15 6.51
C ALA A 169 -1.77 -11.14 6.65
N ILE A 170 -1.09 -10.01 6.35
CA ILE A 170 0.39 -9.94 6.48
C ILE A 170 0.87 -10.17 7.92
N GLN A 171 0.03 -9.86 8.91
CA GLN A 171 0.34 -10.04 10.33
C GLN A 171 0.33 -11.52 10.74
N HIS A 172 -0.26 -12.39 9.90
CA HIS A 172 -0.36 -13.84 10.10
C HIS A 172 0.62 -14.61 9.21
N LEU A 173 1.52 -13.93 8.48
CA LEU A 173 2.55 -14.66 7.73
C LEU A 173 3.50 -15.38 8.71
N PRO A 174 3.79 -16.67 8.48
CA PRO A 174 4.67 -17.47 9.35
C PRO A 174 6.15 -17.13 9.13
N ALA A 175 6.47 -16.45 8.02
CA ALA A 175 7.82 -16.15 7.58
C ALA A 175 7.89 -14.79 6.89
N PRO A 176 9.08 -14.17 6.76
CA PRO A 176 9.27 -12.97 5.96
C PRO A 176 8.73 -13.13 4.54
N GLY A 177 8.00 -12.14 4.06
CA GLY A 177 7.22 -12.25 2.84
C GLY A 177 6.47 -10.98 2.43
N HIS A 178 5.67 -11.13 1.39
CA HIS A 178 4.82 -10.09 0.81
C HIS A 178 3.41 -10.62 0.55
N ILE A 179 2.43 -9.73 0.65
CA ILE A 179 1.10 -9.91 0.08
C ILE A 179 0.87 -8.77 -0.90
N LEU A 180 0.62 -9.12 -2.15
CA LEU A 180 0.49 -8.18 -3.27
C LEU A 180 -0.92 -8.21 -3.83
N ILE A 181 -1.43 -7.04 -4.21
CA ILE A 181 -2.57 -6.91 -5.11
C ILE A 181 -2.03 -6.36 -6.42
N LEU A 182 -2.29 -7.08 -7.51
CA LEU A 182 -1.90 -6.68 -8.85
C LEU A 182 -3.13 -6.46 -9.72
N ASP A 183 -3.04 -5.49 -10.64
CA ASP A 183 -4.03 -5.33 -11.71
C ASP A 183 -3.88 -6.41 -12.79
N THR A 184 -4.75 -6.38 -13.80
CA THR A 184 -4.71 -7.30 -14.95
C THR A 184 -3.43 -7.15 -15.80
N GLY A 185 -2.80 -5.97 -15.75
CA GLY A 185 -1.51 -5.69 -16.37
C GLY A 185 -0.34 -6.34 -15.64
N GLY A 186 -0.48 -6.68 -14.36
CA GLY A 186 0.62 -7.14 -13.51
C GLY A 186 1.38 -6.01 -12.82
N GLN A 187 0.80 -4.81 -12.74
CA GLN A 187 1.31 -3.74 -11.90
C GLN A 187 0.83 -3.90 -10.46
N VAL A 188 1.70 -3.64 -9.50
CA VAL A 188 1.39 -3.68 -8.07
C VAL A 188 0.50 -2.49 -7.72
N VAL A 189 -0.77 -2.77 -7.42
CA VAL A 189 -1.73 -1.78 -6.94
C VAL A 189 -1.54 -1.52 -5.45
N PHE A 190 -1.19 -2.58 -4.71
CA PHE A 190 -0.91 -2.52 -3.28
C PHE A 190 0.07 -3.62 -2.87
N ALA A 191 0.90 -3.34 -1.86
CA ALA A 191 1.82 -4.32 -1.30
C ALA A 191 1.90 -4.16 0.23
N ALA A 192 1.71 -5.26 0.95
CA ALA A 192 2.08 -5.40 2.35
C ALA A 192 3.33 -6.27 2.45
N SER A 193 4.24 -5.95 3.37
CA SER A 193 5.52 -6.66 3.52
C SER A 193 5.82 -6.89 4.98
N HIS A 194 6.30 -8.09 5.31
CA HIS A 194 6.75 -8.48 6.64
C HIS A 194 8.17 -9.05 6.56
N GLY A 195 9.09 -8.57 7.39
CA GLY A 195 10.48 -9.04 7.44
C GLY A 195 11.33 -8.78 6.18
N LEU A 196 10.75 -8.24 5.11
CA LEU A 196 11.40 -7.92 3.83
C LEU A 196 11.25 -6.44 3.48
N ARG A 197 12.06 -5.96 2.53
CA ARG A 197 12.01 -4.58 2.06
C ARG A 197 10.65 -4.31 1.40
N PRO A 198 9.98 -3.18 1.69
CA PRO A 198 8.68 -2.89 1.06
C PRO A 198 8.80 -2.75 -0.46
N LEU A 199 7.77 -3.23 -1.18
CA LEU A 199 7.63 -2.96 -2.61
C LEU A 199 6.98 -1.60 -2.84
N GLN A 200 7.30 -1.00 -3.98
CA GLN A 200 6.65 0.23 -4.43
C GLN A 200 5.38 -0.08 -5.22
N ARG A 201 4.32 0.67 -4.93
CA ARG A 201 3.11 0.74 -5.76
C ARG A 201 3.49 1.20 -7.17
N GLY A 202 2.82 0.63 -8.18
CA GLY A 202 3.08 0.87 -9.60
C GLY A 202 4.26 0.07 -10.17
N SER A 203 5.03 -0.64 -9.33
CA SER A 203 6.07 -1.53 -9.85
C SER A 203 5.47 -2.68 -10.66
N PHE A 204 6.14 -3.07 -11.73
CA PHE A 204 5.69 -4.15 -12.61
C PHE A 204 6.28 -5.49 -12.20
N GLN A 205 5.40 -6.48 -12.03
CA GLN A 205 5.73 -7.87 -11.69
C GLN A 205 5.08 -8.86 -12.68
N GLY A 206 4.45 -8.39 -13.75
CA GLY A 206 3.61 -9.22 -14.63
C GLY A 206 4.34 -10.28 -15.44
N ASP A 207 5.67 -10.20 -15.52
CA ASP A 207 6.57 -11.09 -16.26
C ASP A 207 7.31 -12.11 -15.38
N ILE A 208 7.23 -11.98 -14.05
CA ILE A 208 7.90 -12.95 -13.16
C ILE A 208 7.15 -14.29 -13.20
N PRO A 209 7.84 -15.44 -13.12
CA PRO A 209 7.30 -16.74 -13.55
C PRO A 209 5.90 -17.08 -13.01
N THR A 210 5.70 -17.00 -11.69
CA THR A 210 4.41 -17.36 -11.06
C THR A 210 3.28 -16.38 -11.42
N ILE A 211 3.59 -15.08 -11.53
CA ILE A 211 2.59 -14.06 -11.88
C ILE A 211 2.24 -14.15 -13.37
N ALA A 212 3.24 -14.32 -14.24
CA ALA A 212 3.04 -14.53 -15.67
C ALA A 212 2.15 -15.76 -15.93
N GLN A 213 2.41 -16.87 -15.22
CA GLN A 213 1.58 -18.07 -15.28
C GLN A 213 0.14 -17.79 -14.82
N ALA A 214 -0.05 -17.08 -13.70
CA ALA A 214 -1.37 -16.73 -13.20
C ALA A 214 -2.16 -15.88 -14.20
N ARG A 215 -1.50 -14.91 -14.86
CA ARG A 215 -2.08 -14.00 -15.86
C ARG A 215 -2.44 -14.70 -17.18
N ALA A 216 -1.64 -15.69 -17.59
CA ALA A 216 -1.94 -16.51 -18.77
C ALA A 216 -3.08 -17.52 -18.52
N GLY A 217 -3.35 -17.84 -17.24
CA GLY A 217 -4.41 -18.75 -16.83
C GLY A 217 -5.59 -18.05 -16.15
N GLN A 218 -6.19 -18.73 -15.17
CA GLN A 218 -7.37 -18.25 -14.43
C GLN A 218 -7.01 -17.51 -13.13
N GLY A 219 -5.83 -16.89 -13.06
CA GLY A 219 -5.35 -16.18 -11.86
C GLY A 219 -4.85 -17.07 -10.73
N ARG A 220 -4.81 -18.40 -10.91
CA ARG A 220 -4.28 -19.36 -9.93
C ARG A 220 -2.97 -19.94 -10.42
N ALA A 221 -1.90 -19.72 -9.67
CA ALA A 221 -0.59 -20.30 -9.90
C ALA A 221 0.12 -20.53 -8.58
N GLN A 222 1.07 -21.46 -8.59
CA GLN A 222 1.97 -21.75 -7.48
C GLN A 222 3.37 -22.00 -8.03
N GLY A 223 4.40 -21.51 -7.35
CA GLY A 223 5.77 -21.72 -7.80
C GLY A 223 6.79 -20.98 -6.96
N ARG A 224 7.96 -20.81 -7.55
CA ARG A 224 9.04 -19.99 -7.01
C ARG A 224 9.26 -18.81 -7.93
N THR A 225 9.52 -17.65 -7.35
CA THR A 225 9.73 -16.41 -8.12
C THR A 225 10.66 -15.46 -7.38
N GLN A 226 11.18 -14.47 -8.07
CA GLN A 226 11.91 -13.35 -7.47
C GLN A 226 11.14 -12.07 -7.71
N ILE A 227 10.90 -11.31 -6.65
CA ILE A 227 10.27 -9.99 -6.75
C ILE A 227 11.28 -8.99 -7.28
N ARG A 228 10.80 -8.07 -8.12
CA ARG A 228 11.56 -6.92 -8.59
C ARG A 228 11.36 -5.73 -7.67
N TYR A 229 12.43 -5.24 -7.07
CA TYR A 229 12.46 -3.98 -6.31
C TYR A 229 12.76 -2.79 -7.24
N ARG A 230 13.10 -1.64 -6.65
CA ARG A 230 13.48 -0.43 -7.39
C ARG A 230 14.60 -0.71 -8.40
N ASP A 231 14.57 -0.01 -9.53
CA ASP A 231 15.60 -0.05 -10.59
C ASP A 231 15.82 -1.44 -11.21
N GLY A 232 14.89 -2.38 -11.02
CA GLY A 232 15.00 -3.73 -11.55
C GLY A 232 15.80 -4.71 -10.70
N ILE A 233 16.22 -4.30 -9.48
CA ILE A 233 16.95 -5.17 -8.55
C ILE A 233 16.05 -6.36 -8.18
N LEU A 234 16.50 -7.58 -8.47
CA LEU A 234 15.77 -8.78 -8.09
C LEU A 234 16.06 -9.12 -6.63
N GLY A 235 15.01 -9.48 -5.92
CA GLY A 235 15.09 -10.00 -4.57
C GLY A 235 15.60 -11.43 -4.50
N ARG A 236 15.61 -11.94 -3.28
CA ARG A 236 15.72 -13.38 -3.05
C ARG A 236 14.54 -14.12 -3.66
N GLU A 237 14.75 -15.39 -3.96
CA GLU A 237 13.69 -16.28 -4.39
C GLU A 237 12.66 -16.46 -3.26
N LEU A 238 11.38 -16.54 -3.61
CA LEU A 238 10.24 -16.70 -2.71
C LEU A 238 9.33 -17.80 -3.24
N HIS A 239 8.70 -18.54 -2.33
CA HIS A 239 7.53 -19.37 -2.68
C HIS A 239 6.35 -18.44 -2.89
N ALA A 240 5.61 -18.64 -3.97
CA ALA A 240 4.48 -17.80 -4.34
C ALA A 240 3.23 -18.65 -4.62
N GLN A 241 2.08 -18.13 -4.21
CA GLN A 241 0.77 -18.62 -4.61
C GLN A 241 -0.12 -17.43 -4.96
N THR A 242 -0.95 -17.59 -5.98
CA THR A 242 -1.88 -16.55 -6.43
C THR A 242 -3.32 -17.02 -6.44
N ALA A 243 -4.25 -16.07 -6.32
CA ALA A 243 -5.67 -16.28 -6.51
C ALA A 243 -6.32 -15.05 -7.18
N PRO A 244 -7.37 -15.24 -8.01
CA PRO A 244 -8.14 -14.12 -8.55
C PRO A 244 -9.00 -13.46 -7.45
N MET A 245 -9.03 -12.13 -7.45
CA MET A 245 -9.71 -11.30 -6.45
C MET A 245 -10.51 -10.19 -7.12
N ASP A 246 -11.50 -10.59 -7.94
CA ASP A 246 -12.47 -9.73 -8.65
C ASP A 246 -11.80 -8.59 -9.43
N GLY A 247 -11.29 -8.90 -10.63
CA GLY A 247 -10.55 -7.96 -11.48
C GLY A 247 -9.09 -7.72 -11.07
N TYR A 248 -8.68 -8.21 -9.91
CA TYR A 248 -7.29 -8.17 -9.43
C TYR A 248 -6.73 -9.58 -9.22
N LEU A 249 -5.41 -9.65 -9.08
CA LEU A 249 -4.69 -10.84 -8.64
C LEU A 249 -4.14 -10.59 -7.23
N VAL A 250 -4.45 -11.46 -6.28
CA VAL A 250 -3.73 -11.48 -5.00
C VAL A 250 -2.60 -12.50 -5.07
N ALA A 251 -1.42 -12.13 -4.58
CA ALA A 251 -0.27 -13.02 -4.49
C ALA A 251 0.29 -13.02 -3.06
N VAL A 252 0.46 -14.21 -2.50
CA VAL A 252 1.15 -14.44 -1.22
C VAL A 252 2.54 -14.97 -1.54
N LEU A 253 3.57 -14.32 -1.02
CA LEU A 253 4.96 -14.69 -1.24
C LEU A 253 5.69 -14.80 0.09
N VAL A 254 6.40 -15.90 0.31
CA VAL A 254 7.14 -16.17 1.56
C VAL A 254 8.50 -16.79 1.29
N THR A 255 9.44 -16.55 2.20
CA THR A 255 10.80 -17.10 2.15
C THR A 255 10.86 -18.59 2.47
N ASP A 256 10.01 -19.05 3.38
CA ASP A 256 9.81 -20.45 3.77
C ASP A 256 8.40 -20.65 4.29
N SER A 257 8.12 -21.82 4.89
CA SER A 257 6.88 -22.08 5.62
C SER A 257 5.61 -21.75 4.82
N ALA A 258 5.62 -22.02 3.52
CA ALA A 258 4.47 -21.75 2.65
C ALA A 258 3.28 -22.64 3.06
N PRO A 259 2.15 -22.06 3.50
CA PRO A 259 1.05 -22.82 4.11
C PRO A 259 0.36 -23.78 3.12
N TRP A 260 0.52 -23.56 1.82
CA TRP A 260 0.00 -24.44 0.77
C TRP A 260 0.89 -25.65 0.46
N ARG A 261 1.92 -25.92 1.27
CA ARG A 261 2.86 -27.03 1.09
C ARG A 261 3.17 -27.71 2.40
N ALA A 262 3.16 -29.05 2.40
CA ALA A 262 3.46 -29.86 3.59
C ALA A 262 4.90 -29.69 4.11
N PHE A 263 5.86 -29.37 3.23
CA PHE A 263 7.22 -29.03 3.61
C PHE A 263 7.77 -27.95 2.69
N THR A 264 8.25 -26.86 3.28
CA THR A 264 8.77 -25.71 2.55
C THR A 264 10.12 -25.30 3.14
N PRO A 265 11.24 -25.76 2.58
CA PRO A 265 12.55 -25.34 3.06
C PRO A 265 12.80 -23.85 2.74
N PRO A 266 13.67 -23.18 3.51
CA PRO A 266 14.18 -21.85 3.17
C PRO A 266 14.62 -21.76 1.73
N THR A 267 14.10 -20.75 1.03
CA THR A 267 14.63 -20.43 -0.29
C THR A 267 16.08 -19.99 -0.17
N LYS A 268 16.87 -20.31 -1.21
CA LYS A 268 18.26 -19.89 -1.28
C LYS A 268 18.31 -18.37 -1.15
N ASP A 269 19.12 -17.88 -0.23
CA ASP A 269 19.40 -16.45 -0.16
C ASP A 269 20.30 -16.10 -1.34
N THR A 270 19.67 -15.61 -2.41
CA THR A 270 20.39 -15.18 -3.61
C THR A 270 20.88 -13.73 -3.50
N GLY A 271 20.66 -13.07 -2.34
CA GLY A 271 20.89 -11.65 -2.15
C GLY A 271 20.07 -10.77 -3.11
N PRO A 272 20.19 -9.44 -2.99
CA PRO A 272 19.75 -8.55 -4.05
C PRO A 272 20.62 -8.78 -5.29
N GLN A 273 20.02 -9.05 -6.43
CA GLN A 273 20.72 -9.21 -7.71
C GLN A 273 20.50 -7.95 -8.54
N ALA A 274 21.59 -7.27 -8.88
CA ALA A 274 21.55 -6.13 -9.79
C ALA A 274 21.03 -6.57 -11.17
N ARG A 275 20.27 -5.69 -11.81
CA ARG A 275 19.83 -5.88 -13.19
C ARG A 275 21.03 -5.85 -14.15
N GLU A 276 20.94 -6.65 -15.21
CA GLU A 276 21.89 -6.62 -16.33
C GLU A 276 21.50 -5.52 -17.33
N TYR A 277 22.50 -4.80 -17.79
CA TYR A 277 22.40 -3.73 -18.76
C TYR A 277 23.44 -3.94 -19.86
N ILE A 278 23.13 -3.49 -21.07
CA ILE A 278 24.08 -3.35 -22.17
C ILE A 278 24.23 -1.86 -22.43
N CYS A 279 25.46 -1.35 -22.39
CA CYS A 279 25.71 0.06 -22.63
C CYS A 279 25.56 0.40 -24.12
N GLU A 280 24.62 1.28 -24.48
CA GLU A 280 24.42 1.72 -25.88
C GLU A 280 25.58 2.56 -26.47
N HIS A 281 26.61 2.89 -25.68
CA HIS A 281 27.75 3.69 -26.12
C HIS A 281 29.05 2.89 -26.31
N CYS A 282 29.24 1.81 -25.56
CA CYS A 282 30.45 1.00 -25.62
C CYS A 282 30.17 -0.50 -25.67
N ASP A 283 28.90 -0.91 -25.80
CA ASP A 283 28.41 -2.29 -25.85
C ASP A 283 28.80 -3.17 -24.64
N GLU A 284 29.30 -2.57 -23.56
CA GLU A 284 29.68 -3.29 -22.36
C GLU A 284 28.45 -3.82 -21.62
N GLU A 285 28.48 -5.12 -21.29
CA GLU A 285 27.52 -5.74 -20.38
C GLU A 285 27.90 -5.43 -18.94
N PHE A 286 27.01 -4.80 -18.19
CA PHE A 286 27.30 -4.44 -16.80
C PHE A 286 26.09 -4.64 -15.88
N ARG A 287 26.39 -4.77 -14.59
CA ARG A 287 25.40 -4.83 -13.52
C ARG A 287 25.61 -3.65 -12.60
N SER A 288 24.52 -3.03 -12.15
CA SER A 288 24.60 -1.88 -11.25
C SER A 288 23.52 -1.89 -10.18
N PHE A 289 23.91 -1.50 -8.97
CA PHE A 289 23.02 -1.15 -7.87
C PHE A 289 22.86 0.38 -7.71
N GLU A 290 23.59 1.15 -8.52
CA GLU A 290 23.52 2.61 -8.50
C GLU A 290 22.16 3.10 -9.00
N PRO A 291 21.66 4.25 -8.50
CA PRO A 291 20.43 4.84 -8.99
C PRO A 291 20.45 5.01 -10.51
N ALA A 292 19.36 4.63 -11.15
CA ALA A 292 19.16 4.87 -12.56
C ALA A 292 19.11 6.38 -12.88
N CYS A 293 19.54 6.77 -14.08
CA CYS A 293 19.33 8.12 -14.58
C CYS A 293 17.84 8.49 -14.54
N SER A 294 17.50 9.67 -14.01
CA SER A 294 16.12 10.12 -13.88
C SER A 294 15.40 10.36 -15.22
N VAL A 295 16.16 10.45 -16.32
CA VAL A 295 15.62 10.70 -17.67
C VAL A 295 15.42 9.40 -18.45
N CYS A 296 16.48 8.58 -18.60
CA CYS A 296 16.40 7.35 -19.41
C CYS A 296 16.14 6.08 -18.59
N GLY A 297 16.21 6.13 -17.25
CA GLY A 297 16.01 4.95 -16.41
C GLY A 297 17.14 3.92 -16.46
N VAL A 298 18.29 4.25 -17.04
CA VAL A 298 19.49 3.40 -17.11
C VAL A 298 20.60 3.96 -16.21
N PRO A 299 21.24 3.15 -15.34
CA PRO A 299 22.39 3.59 -14.54
C PRO A 299 23.58 3.94 -15.43
N ARG A 300 24.55 4.67 -14.88
CA ARG A 300 25.78 4.98 -15.62
C ARG A 300 26.61 3.71 -15.79
N CYS A 301 27.11 3.50 -17.01
CA CYS A 301 28.04 2.44 -17.32
C CYS A 301 29.36 2.69 -16.55
N PRO A 302 29.91 1.70 -15.84
CA PRO A 302 31.15 1.86 -15.08
C PRO A 302 32.37 2.13 -15.98
N GLU A 303 32.34 1.68 -17.24
CA GLU A 303 33.46 1.84 -18.17
C GLU A 303 33.51 3.22 -18.83
N CYS A 304 32.37 3.75 -19.29
CA CYS A 304 32.34 5.03 -20.02
C CYS A 304 31.71 6.19 -19.23
N ASP A 305 31.21 5.96 -18.01
CA ASP A 305 30.47 6.90 -17.14
C ASP A 305 29.28 7.60 -17.83
N ARG A 306 28.67 6.91 -18.82
CA ARG A 306 27.49 7.40 -19.54
C ARG A 306 26.28 6.50 -19.30
N CYS A 307 25.10 7.10 -19.32
CA CYS A 307 23.81 6.39 -19.35
C CYS A 307 23.25 6.42 -20.79
N ALA A 308 22.13 5.75 -21.04
CA ALA A 308 21.47 5.70 -22.36
C ALA A 308 20.81 7.03 -22.83
N CYS A 309 21.15 8.17 -22.20
CA CYS A 309 20.68 9.46 -22.70
C CYS A 309 21.47 9.85 -23.96
N PRO A 310 20.83 10.42 -24.98
CA PRO A 310 21.56 11.00 -26.10
C PRO A 310 22.53 12.06 -25.58
N ALA A 311 23.69 12.17 -26.21
CA ALA A 311 24.67 13.19 -25.87
C ALA A 311 23.98 14.56 -25.91
N ARG A 312 24.01 15.29 -24.78
CA ARG A 312 23.54 16.68 -24.76
C ARG A 312 24.40 17.44 -25.76
N VAL A 313 23.78 17.95 -26.82
CA VAL A 313 24.42 18.90 -27.74
C VAL A 313 24.76 20.13 -26.89
N THR A 314 26.02 20.28 -26.50
CA THR A 314 26.45 21.39 -25.65
C THR A 314 26.51 22.70 -26.42
N GLU A 315 26.69 22.62 -27.74
CA GLU A 315 26.84 23.76 -28.63
C GLU A 315 26.21 23.46 -30.01
N ARG A 316 25.54 24.45 -30.58
CA ARG A 316 25.02 24.45 -31.96
C ARG A 316 25.64 25.60 -32.73
N LEU A 317 26.02 25.34 -33.99
CA LEU A 317 26.51 26.40 -34.89
C LEU A 317 25.32 27.18 -35.46
N CYS A 318 25.30 28.49 -35.27
CA CYS A 318 24.31 29.36 -35.90
C CYS A 318 24.63 29.53 -37.40
N GLN A 319 23.67 29.29 -38.30
CA GLN A 319 23.88 29.49 -39.73
C GLN A 319 23.87 30.97 -40.17
N GLY A 320 23.49 31.90 -39.28
CA GLY A 320 23.52 33.34 -39.55
C GLY A 320 24.86 34.00 -39.24
N CYS A 321 25.36 33.82 -38.01
CA CYS A 321 26.61 34.43 -37.55
C CYS A 321 27.81 33.48 -37.53
N PHE A 322 27.61 32.19 -37.80
CA PHE A 322 28.66 31.14 -37.77
C PHE A 322 29.38 30.98 -36.42
N ILE A 323 28.76 31.44 -35.33
CA ILE A 323 29.26 31.25 -33.96
C ILE A 323 28.59 30.03 -33.33
N ARG A 324 29.36 29.28 -32.53
CA ARG A 324 28.84 28.19 -31.69
C ARG A 324 28.19 28.78 -30.45
N HIS A 325 26.90 28.51 -30.27
CA HIS A 325 26.14 28.95 -29.11
C HIS A 325 25.55 27.76 -28.35
N PRO A 326 25.33 27.88 -27.02
CA PRO A 326 24.58 26.87 -26.27
C PRO A 326 23.15 26.72 -26.83
N PRO A 327 22.50 25.55 -26.71
CA PRO A 327 21.16 25.32 -27.27
C PRO A 327 20.09 26.33 -26.84
N ALA A 328 20.22 26.91 -25.64
CA ALA A 328 19.31 27.95 -25.13
C ALA A 328 19.29 29.24 -25.97
N MET A 329 20.29 29.47 -26.82
CA MET A 329 20.33 30.60 -27.76
C MET A 329 19.54 30.33 -29.04
N PHE A 330 18.83 29.21 -29.16
CA PHE A 330 18.03 28.85 -30.32
C PHE A 330 16.59 28.57 -29.87
N THR A 331 15.61 29.06 -30.61
CA THR A 331 14.24 28.58 -30.52
C THR A 331 14.13 27.13 -31.01
N ASP A 332 13.16 26.38 -30.50
CA ASP A 332 12.99 24.96 -30.84
C ASP A 332 12.88 24.78 -32.36
N GLY A 333 13.78 23.97 -32.92
CA GLY A 333 13.87 23.70 -34.36
C GLY A 333 14.55 24.77 -35.21
N ALA A 334 14.94 25.93 -34.66
CA ALA A 334 15.62 27.00 -35.41
C ALA A 334 17.10 26.71 -35.66
N ASP A 335 17.62 27.09 -36.82
CA ASP A 335 19.03 26.98 -37.24
C ASP A 335 19.82 28.30 -37.05
N ARG A 336 19.15 29.35 -36.59
CA ARG A 336 19.71 30.67 -36.25
C ARG A 336 19.53 30.95 -34.76
N CYS A 337 20.50 31.66 -34.16
CA CYS A 337 20.39 32.08 -32.77
C CYS A 337 19.40 33.24 -32.61
N LEU A 338 18.96 33.50 -31.37
CA LEU A 338 18.02 34.58 -31.03
C LEU A 338 18.48 35.95 -31.53
N ASP A 339 19.78 36.21 -31.57
CA ASP A 339 20.35 37.47 -32.05
C ASP A 339 20.35 37.59 -33.59
N CYS A 340 20.19 36.47 -34.30
CA CYS A 340 20.13 36.38 -35.76
C CYS A 340 18.72 36.05 -36.29
N SER A 341 17.74 35.95 -35.38
CA SER A 341 16.34 35.64 -35.66
C SER A 341 15.59 36.87 -36.16
#